data_AF-A0A1B6LYC0-F1
#
_entry.id   AF-A0A1B6LYC0-F1
#
_cell.length_a   1.000
_cell.length_b   1.000
_cell.length_c   1.000
_cell.angle_alpha   90.00
_cell.angle_beta   90.00
_cell.angle_gamma   90.00
#
_symmetry.space_group_name_H-M   'P 1'
#
loop_
_entity.id
_entity.type
_entity.pdbx_description
1 polymer ?
#
loop_
_entity_poly.entity_id
_entity_poly.type
_entity_poly.pdbx_seq_one_letter_code
_entity_poly.pdbx_strand_id
1 'polypeptide(L)'
;ARLFATPLCLCQRSPLSTLHSPLSARRLLLFSQPSYCSSINMTTYFNYPPPELQEELRRIANAIVAPGKGILAADESVATMGKRLQDIGVENTEENRRLYRQLLFSTDPKLGENISGVILFHETLYQKAEDGTPFVELLKKRNIIPGIKVDKGVVPLMGSEDECTTQGLDDLAQRCAQYKKDGCDFAKWRCVLKIGKNTPSYQAILENANVLARYASICQSQRIVPIVEPEVLPDGDHDLDRAQKVTETVLAAVYKALN
;
A
#
# COMPACT_ATOMS: atom_id res chain seq x y z
N ALA A 1 8.65 -18.92 48.49
CA ALA A 1 10.12 -18.84 48.68
C ALA A 1 10.73 -18.87 47.27
N ARG A 2 11.11 -17.71 46.70
CA ARG A 2 12.49 -17.16 46.64
C ARG A 2 13.47 -18.20 46.04
N LEU A 3 14.22 -17.96 44.96
CA LEU A 3 14.98 -16.76 44.63
C LEU A 3 15.16 -16.56 43.10
N PHE A 4 15.08 -15.29 42.70
CA PHE A 4 15.72 -14.71 41.53
C PHE A 4 17.24 -14.56 41.79
N ALA A 5 18.06 -14.77 40.76
CA ALA A 5 19.49 -14.46 40.78
C ALA A 5 19.77 -13.26 39.86
N THR A 6 20.24 -12.17 40.45
CA THR A 6 20.87 -11.00 39.80
C THR A 6 22.36 -11.04 40.13
N PRO A 7 23.28 -10.74 39.19
CA PRO A 7 24.70 -10.61 39.52
C PRO A 7 25.04 -9.16 39.92
N LEU A 8 25.59 -8.99 41.12
CA LEU A 8 26.25 -7.78 41.61
C LEU A 8 27.72 -7.80 41.17
N CYS A 9 28.14 -6.75 40.45
CA CYS A 9 29.54 -6.49 40.11
C CYS A 9 30.15 -5.60 41.20
N LEU A 10 31.05 -6.17 42.01
CA LEU A 10 31.80 -5.48 43.06
C LEU A 10 33.16 -5.02 42.50
N CYS A 11 33.36 -3.71 42.42
CA CYS A 11 34.63 -3.09 42.04
C CYS A 11 35.39 -2.73 43.33
N GLN A 12 36.47 -3.46 43.65
CA GLN A 12 37.34 -3.20 44.79
C GLN A 12 38.33 -2.07 44.49
N ARG A 13 38.46 -1.10 45.41
CA ARG A 13 39.50 -0.05 45.43
C ARG A 13 40.63 -0.45 46.37
N SER A 14 41.87 -0.24 45.95
CA SER A 14 43.09 -0.39 46.76
C SER A 14 43.58 0.98 47.27
N PRO A 15 44.24 1.10 48.45
CA PRO A 15 44.66 2.39 49.01
C PRO A 15 46.17 2.70 48.85
N LEU A 16 46.42 3.98 48.57
CA LEU A 16 47.45 4.92 49.07
C LEU A 16 48.93 4.50 49.20
N SER A 17 49.80 5.33 48.59
CA SER A 17 51.09 5.73 49.16
C SER A 17 51.37 7.23 48.87
N THR A 18 51.98 7.87 49.85
CA THR A 18 52.20 9.31 50.07
C THR A 18 53.57 9.80 49.59
N LEU A 19 53.72 11.06 49.16
CA LEU A 19 54.94 11.89 49.34
C LEU A 19 54.71 13.39 49.05
N HIS A 20 55.62 14.22 49.58
CA HIS A 20 55.53 15.61 50.06
C HIS A 20 55.29 16.79 49.09
N SER A 21 54.85 17.90 49.70
CA SER A 21 54.63 19.32 49.32
C SER A 21 55.84 20.14 48.82
N PRO A 22 55.76 21.50 48.59
CA PRO A 22 54.73 22.38 48.01
C PRO A 22 55.28 23.35 46.91
N LEU A 23 54.40 24.24 46.40
CA LEU A 23 54.64 25.56 45.76
C LEU A 23 54.34 25.69 44.26
N SER A 24 53.59 26.76 43.99
CA SER A 24 53.58 27.61 42.80
C SER A 24 52.29 27.63 41.99
N ALA A 25 51.83 28.86 41.80
CA ALA A 25 50.60 29.27 41.16
C ALA A 25 50.50 28.85 39.69
N ARG A 26 49.27 28.58 39.21
CA ARG A 26 48.60 29.34 38.14
C ARG A 26 47.37 28.61 37.60
N ARG A 27 46.42 29.46 37.17
CA ARG A 27 45.35 29.24 36.19
C ARG A 27 44.10 28.47 36.62
N LEU A 28 43.15 29.28 37.06
CA LEU A 28 41.75 29.25 36.69
C LEU A 28 41.53 28.64 35.27
N LEU A 29 40.94 27.45 35.22
CA LEU A 29 40.19 26.95 34.07
C LEU A 29 38.86 26.43 34.63
N LEU A 30 37.87 27.32 34.66
CA LEU A 30 36.47 26.97 34.82
C LEU A 30 36.07 26.13 33.60
N PHE A 31 36.18 24.80 33.73
CA PHE A 31 35.48 23.89 32.82
C PHE A 31 33.99 23.98 33.14
N SER A 32 33.24 24.74 32.34
CA SER A 32 31.78 24.63 32.32
C SER A 32 31.44 23.21 31.85
N GLN A 33 30.85 22.40 32.73
CA GLN A 33 30.25 21.15 32.27
C GLN A 33 29.00 21.50 31.45
N PRO A 34 28.90 21.09 30.17
CA PRO A 34 27.65 21.22 29.46
C PRO A 34 26.65 20.27 30.11
N SER A 35 25.54 20.81 30.60
CA SER A 35 24.37 20.04 31.01
C SER A 35 23.89 19.22 29.81
N TYR A 36 24.35 17.98 29.71
CA TYR A 36 23.79 16.99 28.81
C TYR A 36 22.40 16.62 29.34
N CYS A 37 21.40 17.39 28.93
CA CYS A 37 20.03 16.92 28.94
C CYS A 37 19.98 15.80 27.89
N SER A 38 20.14 14.54 28.31
CA SER A 38 20.00 13.41 27.41
C SER A 38 18.53 13.24 27.07
N SER A 39 18.05 13.98 26.06
CA SER A 39 16.90 13.52 25.30
C SER A 39 17.33 12.19 24.69
N ILE A 40 16.72 11.09 25.15
CA ILE A 40 16.84 9.79 24.47
C ILE A 40 16.19 10.00 23.11
N ASN A 41 16.99 10.43 22.12
CA ASN A 41 16.56 10.47 20.74
C ASN A 41 16.37 9.02 20.32
N MET A 42 15.12 8.60 20.19
CA MET A 42 14.76 7.41 19.44
C MET A 42 15.47 7.50 18.08
N THR A 43 16.34 6.54 17.78
CA THR A 43 17.19 6.54 16.58
C THR A 43 16.40 6.33 15.29
N THR A 44 15.10 6.02 15.40
CA THR A 44 14.15 5.87 14.30
C THR A 44 13.01 6.87 14.48
N TYR A 45 13.03 7.93 13.66
CA TYR A 45 12.01 8.98 13.65
C TYR A 45 11.38 9.04 12.25
N PHE A 46 10.05 9.10 12.19
CA PHE A 46 9.30 9.33 10.97
C PHE A 46 8.29 10.45 11.19
N ASN A 47 7.94 11.15 10.11
CA ASN A 47 6.90 12.17 10.13
C ASN A 47 5.63 11.61 9.52
N TYR A 48 4.51 11.82 10.20
CA TYR A 48 3.20 11.61 9.59
C TYR A 48 2.95 12.64 8.49
N PRO A 49 2.11 12.33 7.48
CA PRO A 49 1.64 13.31 6.53
C PRO A 49 0.98 14.51 7.23
N PRO A 50 0.95 15.70 6.62
CA PRO A 50 0.24 16.84 7.21
C PRO A 50 -1.23 16.53 7.55
N PRO A 51 -1.80 17.09 8.63
CA PRO A 51 -3.17 16.80 9.05
C PRO A 51 -4.22 16.98 7.94
N GLU A 52 -4.05 17.98 7.07
CA GLU A 52 -4.95 18.24 5.95
C GLU A 52 -4.93 17.12 4.89
N LEU A 53 -3.76 16.49 4.68
CA LEU A 53 -3.63 15.36 3.77
C LEU A 53 -4.25 14.10 4.38
N GLN A 54 -4.03 13.88 5.68
CA GLN A 54 -4.67 12.78 6.41
C GLN A 54 -6.19 12.90 6.35
N GLU A 55 -6.74 14.10 6.55
CA GLU A 55 -8.18 14.34 6.51
C GLU A 55 -8.77 14.12 5.12
N GLU A 56 -8.11 14.59 4.06
CA GLU A 56 -8.58 14.34 2.70
C GLU A 56 -8.65 12.84 2.39
N LEU A 57 -7.56 12.10 2.65
CA LEU A 57 -7.49 10.67 2.36
C LEU A 57 -8.51 9.89 3.18
N ARG A 58 -8.69 10.24 4.47
CA ARG A 58 -9.69 9.65 5.35
C ARG A 58 -11.11 9.89 4.84
N ARG A 59 -11.43 11.12 4.42
CA ARG A 59 -12.73 11.48 3.85
C ARG A 59 -13.03 10.69 2.57
N ILE A 60 -12.06 10.59 1.66
CA ILE A 60 -12.21 9.81 0.42
C ILE A 60 -12.43 8.33 0.75
N ALA A 61 -11.59 7.74 1.61
CA ALA A 61 -11.71 6.34 2.00
C ALA A 61 -13.09 6.03 2.61
N ASN A 62 -13.57 6.85 3.54
CA ASN A 62 -14.90 6.70 4.14
C ASN A 62 -16.04 6.81 3.12
N ALA A 63 -15.90 7.67 2.09
CA ALA A 63 -16.89 7.79 1.03
C ALA A 63 -16.92 6.55 0.13
N ILE A 64 -15.76 5.92 -0.11
CA ILE A 64 -15.66 4.66 -0.86
C ILE A 64 -16.34 3.50 -0.09
N VAL A 65 -16.24 3.44 1.23
CA VAL A 65 -16.82 2.34 2.03
C VAL A 65 -18.11 2.73 2.76
N ALA A 66 -18.87 3.67 2.20
CA ALA A 66 -20.14 4.10 2.77
C ALA A 66 -21.11 2.90 2.97
N PRO A 67 -21.86 2.82 4.07
CA PRO A 67 -22.77 1.70 4.34
C PRO A 67 -23.74 1.45 3.17
N GLY A 68 -23.86 0.18 2.77
CA GLY A 68 -24.71 -0.23 1.65
C GLY A 68 -24.11 0.00 0.25
N LYS A 69 -22.89 0.54 0.16
CA LYS A 69 -22.18 0.73 -1.10
C LYS A 69 -20.95 -0.17 -1.24
N GLY A 70 -20.57 -0.43 -2.49
CA GLY A 70 -19.37 -1.17 -2.86
C GLY A 70 -18.63 -0.55 -4.04
N ILE A 71 -17.60 -1.26 -4.49
CA ILE A 71 -16.77 -0.86 -5.62
C ILE A 71 -17.07 -1.77 -6.82
N LEU A 72 -17.24 -1.17 -8.00
CA LEU A 72 -17.21 -1.90 -9.26
C LEU A 72 -15.78 -1.91 -9.81
N ALA A 73 -15.15 -3.08 -9.86
CA ALA A 73 -13.84 -3.27 -10.48
C ALA A 73 -14.00 -3.47 -11.99
N ALA A 74 -13.82 -2.41 -12.79
CA ALA A 74 -13.89 -2.41 -14.25
C ALA A 74 -12.52 -2.11 -14.88
N ASP A 75 -11.45 -2.53 -14.19
CA ASP A 75 -10.06 -2.22 -14.49
C ASP A 75 -9.32 -3.36 -15.21
N GLU A 76 -10.06 -4.22 -15.91
CA GLU A 76 -9.45 -5.25 -16.74
C GLU A 76 -8.53 -4.62 -17.79
N SER A 77 -7.29 -5.11 -17.85
CA SER A 77 -6.36 -4.76 -18.92
C SER A 77 -6.91 -5.20 -20.27
N VAL A 78 -6.34 -4.68 -21.36
CA VAL A 78 -6.70 -5.09 -22.73
C VAL A 78 -6.67 -6.61 -22.92
N ALA A 79 -5.67 -7.29 -22.32
CA ALA A 79 -5.56 -8.74 -22.39
C ALA A 79 -6.66 -9.46 -21.59
N THR A 80 -6.93 -9.02 -20.35
CA THR A 80 -7.98 -9.63 -19.52
C THR A 80 -9.37 -9.40 -20.11
N MET A 81 -9.65 -8.18 -20.59
CA MET A 81 -10.91 -7.86 -21.25
C MET A 81 -11.08 -8.65 -22.55
N GLY A 82 -9.98 -8.90 -23.29
CA GLY A 82 -9.99 -9.73 -24.49
C GLY A 82 -10.49 -11.16 -24.22
N LYS A 83 -10.05 -11.77 -23.12
CA LYS A 83 -10.56 -13.10 -22.70
C LYS A 83 -12.07 -13.05 -22.43
N ARG A 84 -12.54 -12.05 -21.68
CA ARG A 84 -13.98 -11.88 -21.39
C ARG A 84 -14.83 -11.68 -22.65
N LEU A 85 -14.34 -10.89 -23.62
CA LEU A 85 -15.05 -10.67 -24.88
C LEU A 85 -15.07 -11.92 -25.76
N GLN A 86 -13.98 -12.69 -25.75
CA GLN A 86 -13.89 -13.95 -26.49
C GLN A 86 -14.92 -14.98 -25.99
N ASP A 87 -15.17 -15.05 -24.69
CA ASP A 87 -16.16 -15.97 -24.09
C ASP A 87 -17.58 -15.75 -24.64
N ILE A 88 -17.87 -14.55 -25.15
CA ILE A 88 -19.16 -14.18 -25.76
C ILE A 88 -19.07 -13.96 -27.28
N GLY A 89 -17.95 -14.34 -27.91
CA GLY A 89 -17.76 -14.22 -29.36
C GLY A 89 -17.60 -12.79 -29.90
N VAL A 90 -17.16 -11.85 -29.06
CA VAL A 90 -16.93 -10.44 -29.43
C VAL A 90 -15.44 -10.19 -29.65
N GLU A 91 -15.10 -9.46 -30.72
CA GLU A 91 -13.71 -9.10 -31.01
C GLU A 91 -13.14 -8.09 -30.00
N ASN A 92 -11.88 -8.24 -29.62
CA ASN A 92 -11.19 -7.35 -28.67
C ASN A 92 -10.68 -6.05 -29.33
N THR A 93 -11.60 -5.19 -29.77
CA THR A 93 -11.30 -3.85 -30.28
C THR A 93 -11.42 -2.78 -29.19
N GLU A 94 -10.76 -1.65 -29.34
CA GLU A 94 -10.90 -0.50 -28.42
C GLU A 94 -12.37 -0.07 -28.30
N GLU A 95 -13.09 -0.02 -29.41
CA GLU A 95 -14.50 0.37 -29.44
C GLU A 95 -15.38 -0.63 -28.69
N ASN A 96 -15.16 -1.95 -28.85
CA ASN A 96 -15.94 -2.95 -28.09
C ASN A 96 -15.66 -2.87 -26.59
N ARG A 97 -14.41 -2.59 -26.20
CA ARG A 97 -14.07 -2.31 -24.80
C ARG A 97 -14.75 -1.04 -24.29
N ARG A 98 -14.76 0.03 -25.08
CA ARG A 98 -15.46 1.29 -24.76
C ARG A 98 -16.96 1.07 -24.58
N LEU A 99 -17.61 0.38 -25.52
CA LEU A 99 -19.04 0.03 -25.48
C LEU A 99 -19.38 -0.80 -24.24
N TYR A 100 -18.56 -1.79 -23.90
CA TYR A 100 -18.74 -2.60 -22.69
C TYR A 100 -18.68 -1.73 -21.42
N ARG A 101 -17.72 -0.80 -21.32
CA ARG A 101 -17.62 0.10 -20.16
C ARG A 101 -18.74 1.15 -20.16
N GLN A 102 -19.15 1.65 -21.32
CA GLN A 102 -20.32 2.52 -21.42
C GLN A 102 -21.56 1.81 -20.90
N LEU A 103 -21.81 0.56 -21.28
CA LEU A 103 -22.94 -0.23 -20.80
C LEU A 103 -23.00 -0.26 -19.26
N LEU A 104 -21.85 -0.50 -18.60
CA LEU A 104 -21.76 -0.49 -17.14
C LEU A 104 -22.05 0.90 -16.56
N PHE A 105 -21.44 1.96 -17.12
CA PHE A 105 -21.49 3.30 -16.54
C PHE A 105 -22.74 4.10 -16.92
N SER A 106 -23.45 3.69 -17.96
CA SER A 106 -24.67 4.33 -18.47
C SER A 106 -25.95 3.61 -18.07
N THR A 107 -25.87 2.58 -17.22
CA THR A 107 -27.03 1.90 -16.60
C THR A 107 -27.93 2.90 -15.83
N ASP A 108 -29.08 2.49 -15.31
CA ASP A 108 -29.96 3.34 -14.50
C ASP A 108 -29.17 4.15 -13.42
N PRO A 109 -29.47 5.45 -13.21
CA PRO A 109 -28.81 6.28 -12.20
C PRO A 109 -28.80 5.70 -10.78
N LYS A 110 -29.73 4.79 -10.44
CA LYS A 110 -29.76 4.01 -9.19
C LYS A 110 -28.48 3.21 -8.94
N LEU A 111 -27.63 3.00 -9.94
CA LEU A 111 -26.28 2.45 -9.75
C LEU A 111 -25.51 3.17 -8.62
N GLY A 112 -25.61 4.51 -8.57
CA GLY A 112 -24.93 5.33 -7.56
C GLY A 112 -25.47 5.15 -6.12
N GLU A 113 -26.59 4.48 -5.93
CA GLU A 113 -27.11 4.11 -4.61
C GLU A 113 -26.32 2.96 -3.98
N ASN A 114 -25.76 2.07 -4.81
CA ASN A 114 -25.07 0.84 -4.40
C ASN A 114 -23.57 0.84 -4.73
N ILE A 115 -23.13 1.71 -5.65
CA ILE A 115 -21.73 1.83 -6.05
C ILE A 115 -21.21 3.20 -5.63
N SER A 116 -20.18 3.21 -4.81
CA SER A 116 -19.48 4.42 -4.34
C SER A 116 -18.23 4.70 -5.17
N GLY A 117 -17.60 3.68 -5.74
CA GLY A 117 -16.38 3.81 -6.51
C GLY A 117 -16.32 2.85 -7.69
N VAL A 118 -15.62 3.26 -8.74
CA VAL A 118 -15.33 2.43 -9.92
C VAL A 118 -13.85 2.43 -10.19
N ILE A 119 -13.23 1.26 -10.29
CA ILE A 119 -11.83 1.12 -10.67
C ILE A 119 -11.76 1.04 -12.19
N LEU A 120 -11.00 1.94 -12.80
CA LEU A 120 -10.82 2.03 -14.25
C LEU A 120 -9.45 1.49 -14.66
N PHE A 121 -9.37 1.02 -15.91
CA PHE A 121 -8.10 0.85 -16.59
C PHE A 121 -7.69 2.16 -17.29
N HIS A 122 -6.39 2.33 -17.56
CA HIS A 122 -5.84 3.55 -18.16
C HIS A 122 -6.55 3.96 -19.45
N GLU A 123 -6.83 3.01 -20.35
CA GLU A 123 -7.57 3.26 -21.59
C GLU A 123 -8.96 3.87 -21.30
N THR A 124 -9.70 3.27 -20.37
CA THR A 124 -11.06 3.69 -20.01
C THR A 124 -11.10 5.06 -19.35
N LEU A 125 -10.07 5.44 -18.59
CA LEU A 125 -9.99 6.76 -17.97
C LEU A 125 -10.14 7.91 -18.98
N TYR A 126 -9.57 7.73 -20.18
CA TYR A 126 -9.57 8.74 -21.24
C TYR A 126 -10.61 8.50 -22.34
N GLN A 127 -11.44 7.46 -22.19
CA GLN A 127 -12.55 7.18 -23.09
C GLN A 127 -13.76 8.07 -22.79
N LYS A 128 -14.64 8.17 -23.79
CA LYS A 128 -15.87 8.94 -23.76
C LYS A 128 -17.06 8.04 -24.09
N ALA A 129 -18.21 8.39 -23.53
CA ALA A 129 -19.49 7.86 -23.97
C ALA A 129 -19.83 8.38 -25.37
N GLU A 130 -20.83 7.75 -25.99
CA GLU A 130 -21.33 8.09 -27.33
C GLU A 130 -21.77 9.56 -27.46
N ASP A 131 -22.30 10.15 -26.38
CA ASP A 131 -22.69 11.57 -26.32
C ASP A 131 -21.49 12.54 -26.18
N GLY A 132 -20.27 12.01 -26.16
CA GLY A 132 -19.03 12.77 -25.99
C GLY A 132 -18.64 13.03 -24.53
N THR A 133 -19.45 12.63 -23.54
CA THR A 133 -19.13 12.80 -22.11
C THR A 133 -17.96 11.90 -21.70
N PRO A 134 -16.88 12.43 -21.10
CA PRO A 134 -15.82 11.58 -20.53
C PRO A 134 -16.36 10.65 -19.44
N PHE A 135 -15.90 9.41 -19.38
CA PHE A 135 -16.41 8.45 -18.38
C PHE A 135 -16.20 8.92 -16.94
N VAL A 136 -15.09 9.59 -16.64
CA VAL A 136 -14.84 10.22 -15.34
C VAL A 136 -15.96 11.17 -14.94
N GLU A 137 -16.41 12.01 -15.86
CA GLU A 137 -17.47 12.99 -15.61
C GLU A 137 -18.84 12.32 -15.51
N LEU A 138 -19.09 11.26 -16.30
CA LEU A 138 -20.29 10.43 -16.17
C LEU A 138 -20.39 9.80 -14.77
N LEU A 139 -19.29 9.26 -14.24
CA LEU A 139 -19.24 8.67 -12.90
C LEU A 139 -19.45 9.72 -11.80
N LYS A 140 -18.76 10.87 -11.89
CA LYS A 140 -18.92 11.96 -10.92
C LYS A 140 -20.34 12.50 -10.87
N LYS A 141 -21.00 12.68 -12.03
CA LYS A 141 -22.43 13.09 -12.10
C LYS A 141 -23.37 12.12 -11.36
N ARG A 142 -22.95 10.87 -11.17
CA ARG A 142 -23.69 9.82 -10.48
C ARG A 142 -23.23 9.63 -9.02
N ASN A 143 -22.40 10.53 -8.49
CA ASN A 143 -21.78 10.44 -7.17
C ASN A 143 -20.94 9.16 -6.99
N ILE A 144 -20.31 8.70 -8.07
CA ILE A 144 -19.38 7.57 -8.06
C ILE A 144 -17.96 8.12 -8.19
N ILE A 145 -17.11 7.73 -7.25
CA ILE A 145 -15.71 8.15 -7.18
C ILE A 145 -14.91 7.37 -8.23
N PRO A 146 -14.20 8.03 -9.16
CA PRO A 146 -13.31 7.35 -10.09
C PRO A 146 -12.03 6.89 -9.37
N GLY A 147 -11.63 5.66 -9.62
CA GLY A 147 -10.35 5.09 -9.20
C GLY A 147 -9.59 4.49 -10.38
N ILE A 148 -8.29 4.27 -10.21
CA ILE A 148 -7.41 3.83 -11.30
C ILE A 148 -6.54 2.64 -10.89
N LYS A 149 -6.46 1.62 -11.74
CA LYS A 149 -5.45 0.56 -11.59
C LYS A 149 -4.09 1.09 -12.02
N VAL A 150 -3.08 0.99 -11.16
CA VAL A 150 -1.77 1.59 -11.41
C VAL A 150 -0.60 0.60 -11.48
N ASP A 151 -0.79 -0.66 -11.09
CA ASP A 151 0.20 -1.71 -11.34
C ASP A 151 0.39 -1.99 -12.85
N LYS A 152 1.58 -2.45 -13.22
CA LYS A 152 1.96 -2.85 -14.59
C LYS A 152 2.02 -4.38 -14.72
N GLY A 153 1.22 -5.10 -13.91
CA GLY A 153 1.11 -6.55 -13.94
C GLY A 153 2.15 -7.30 -13.09
N VAL A 154 1.99 -8.62 -13.05
CA VAL A 154 2.86 -9.54 -12.29
C VAL A 154 4.11 -9.93 -13.08
N VAL A 155 5.21 -10.18 -12.37
CA VAL A 155 6.47 -10.69 -12.92
C VAL A 155 6.99 -11.86 -12.08
N PRO A 156 7.62 -12.87 -12.68
CA PRO A 156 8.10 -14.04 -11.95
C PRO A 156 9.15 -13.68 -10.87
N LEU A 157 9.09 -14.35 -9.74
CA LEU A 157 10.15 -14.32 -8.73
C LEU A 157 11.19 -15.38 -9.03
N MET A 158 12.41 -14.95 -9.36
CA MET A 158 13.53 -15.84 -9.65
C MET A 158 13.83 -16.73 -8.43
N GLY A 159 13.92 -18.03 -8.66
CA GLY A 159 14.20 -19.04 -7.62
C GLY A 159 12.97 -19.50 -6.83
N SER A 160 11.76 -19.01 -7.16
CA SER A 160 10.50 -19.46 -6.55
C SER A 160 9.80 -20.57 -7.33
N GLU A 161 8.82 -21.23 -6.70
CA GLU A 161 7.94 -22.22 -7.34
C GLU A 161 6.77 -21.54 -8.08
N ASP A 162 7.05 -20.95 -9.25
CA ASP A 162 6.08 -20.24 -10.09
C ASP A 162 5.33 -19.11 -9.36
N GLU A 163 6.00 -18.44 -8.42
CA GLU A 163 5.48 -17.28 -7.72
C GLU A 163 5.85 -15.98 -8.44
N CYS A 164 5.20 -14.90 -8.07
CA CYS A 164 5.39 -13.60 -8.69
C CYS A 164 5.39 -12.45 -7.69
N THR A 165 6.00 -11.34 -8.09
CA THR A 165 5.75 -10.00 -7.51
C THR A 165 5.06 -9.15 -8.57
N THR A 166 4.78 -7.89 -8.26
CA THR A 166 4.08 -6.97 -9.14
C THR A 166 4.95 -5.76 -9.44
N GLN A 167 4.98 -5.33 -10.70
CA GLN A 167 5.81 -4.20 -11.14
C GLN A 167 4.98 -2.93 -11.37
N GLY A 168 5.66 -1.79 -11.48
CA GLY A 168 5.05 -0.50 -11.86
C GLY A 168 5.31 0.67 -10.90
N LEU A 169 6.29 0.54 -9.99
CA LEU A 169 6.67 1.61 -9.06
C LEU A 169 7.46 2.73 -9.75
N ASP A 170 8.25 2.39 -10.77
CA ASP A 170 8.89 3.37 -11.64
C ASP A 170 7.81 4.29 -12.19
N ASP A 171 8.06 5.61 -12.20
CA ASP A 171 7.15 6.69 -12.63
C ASP A 171 5.79 6.80 -11.90
N LEU A 172 5.55 5.99 -10.86
CA LEU A 172 4.24 5.93 -10.21
C LEU A 172 3.80 7.26 -9.60
N ALA A 173 4.71 8.04 -9.01
CA ALA A 173 4.37 9.33 -8.42
C ALA A 173 3.87 10.32 -9.49
N GLN A 174 4.54 10.39 -10.64
CA GLN A 174 4.15 11.23 -11.76
C GLN A 174 2.79 10.80 -12.33
N ARG A 175 2.58 9.49 -12.47
CA ARG A 175 1.29 8.93 -12.91
C ARG A 175 0.16 9.22 -11.93
N CYS A 176 0.37 9.01 -10.62
CA CYS A 176 -0.62 9.32 -9.60
C CYS A 176 -0.97 10.82 -9.59
N ALA A 177 0.02 11.71 -9.70
CA ALA A 177 -0.22 13.14 -9.82
C ALA A 177 -1.08 13.49 -11.05
N GLN A 178 -0.84 12.83 -12.17
CA GLN A 178 -1.64 13.01 -13.39
C GLN A 178 -3.05 12.45 -13.21
N TYR A 179 -3.21 11.23 -12.71
CA TYR A 179 -4.54 10.64 -12.48
C TYR A 179 -5.37 11.43 -11.47
N LYS A 180 -4.74 12.03 -10.45
CA LYS A 180 -5.43 12.92 -9.51
C LYS A 180 -5.97 14.17 -10.22
N LYS A 181 -5.18 14.78 -11.13
CA LYS A 181 -5.63 15.90 -11.97
C LYS A 181 -6.76 15.49 -12.92
N ASP A 182 -6.69 14.27 -13.43
CA ASP A 182 -7.68 13.71 -14.36
C ASP A 182 -8.95 13.22 -13.64
N GLY A 183 -9.03 13.35 -12.31
CA GLY A 183 -10.25 13.16 -11.53
C GLY A 183 -10.36 11.85 -10.75
N CYS A 184 -9.27 11.10 -10.60
CA CYS A 184 -9.23 9.90 -9.76
C CYS A 184 -8.85 10.23 -8.32
N ASP A 185 -9.57 9.67 -7.35
CA ASP A 185 -9.32 9.89 -5.92
C ASP A 185 -8.74 8.67 -5.20
N PHE A 186 -8.80 7.50 -5.83
CA PHE A 186 -8.20 6.28 -5.31
C PHE A 186 -7.52 5.46 -6.41
N ALA A 187 -6.66 4.54 -6.00
CA ALA A 187 -5.96 3.64 -6.89
C ALA A 187 -6.08 2.20 -6.41
N LYS A 188 -5.74 1.27 -7.29
CA LYS A 188 -5.63 -0.16 -6.98
C LYS A 188 -4.28 -0.69 -7.43
N TRP A 189 -3.69 -1.56 -6.61
CA TRP A 189 -2.52 -2.35 -6.95
C TRP A 189 -2.72 -3.79 -6.51
N ARG A 190 -2.65 -4.71 -7.46
CA ARG A 190 -2.87 -6.14 -7.22
C ARG A 190 -1.57 -6.90 -7.13
N CYS A 191 -1.34 -7.58 -6.01
CA CYS A 191 -0.35 -8.63 -5.86
C CYS A 191 -1.02 -10.00 -5.83
N VAL A 192 -0.29 -11.05 -6.19
CA VAL A 192 -0.82 -12.41 -6.33
C VAL A 192 0.06 -13.39 -5.57
N LEU A 193 -0.56 -14.19 -4.73
CA LEU A 193 0.06 -15.28 -3.98
C LEU A 193 -0.69 -16.58 -4.29
N LYS A 194 0.05 -17.68 -4.41
CA LYS A 194 -0.51 -19.00 -4.70
C LYS A 194 -0.39 -19.89 -3.47
N ILE A 195 -1.45 -20.65 -3.17
CA ILE A 195 -1.38 -21.71 -2.17
C ILE A 195 -0.95 -22.99 -2.86
N GLY A 196 0.16 -23.56 -2.40
CA GLY A 196 0.65 -24.85 -2.82
C GLY A 196 1.27 -25.59 -1.65
N LYS A 197 2.02 -26.66 -1.95
CA LYS A 197 2.73 -27.45 -0.94
C LYS A 197 3.76 -26.60 -0.20
N ASN A 198 4.55 -25.81 -0.94
CA ASN A 198 5.62 -24.97 -0.40
C ASN A 198 5.37 -23.46 -0.60
N THR A 199 4.22 -23.09 -1.16
CA THR A 199 3.83 -21.70 -1.46
C THR A 199 2.62 -21.25 -0.64
N PRO A 200 2.50 -19.96 -0.29
CA PRO A 200 3.41 -18.89 -0.65
C PRO A 200 4.73 -18.94 0.16
N SER A 201 5.86 -18.73 -0.52
CA SER A 201 7.17 -18.73 0.13
C SER A 201 7.38 -17.46 0.96
N TYR A 202 8.35 -17.52 1.87
CA TYR A 202 8.75 -16.34 2.64
C TYR A 202 9.20 -15.17 1.72
N GLN A 203 9.91 -15.49 0.63
CA GLN A 203 10.33 -14.51 -0.36
C GLN A 203 9.12 -13.82 -1.01
N ALA A 204 8.12 -14.59 -1.47
CA ALA A 204 6.93 -14.03 -2.10
C ALA A 204 6.09 -13.17 -1.14
N ILE A 205 5.93 -13.61 0.11
CA ILE A 205 5.20 -12.84 1.13
C ILE A 205 5.90 -11.49 1.40
N LEU A 206 7.22 -11.51 1.66
CA LEU A 206 7.98 -10.30 1.96
C LEU A 206 7.98 -9.31 0.79
N GLU A 207 8.26 -9.80 -0.41
CA GLU A 207 8.40 -8.95 -1.59
C GLU A 207 7.06 -8.30 -1.96
N ASN A 208 5.96 -9.06 -1.97
CA ASN A 208 4.63 -8.51 -2.24
C ASN A 208 4.15 -7.55 -1.12
N ALA A 209 4.46 -7.84 0.15
CA ALA A 209 4.16 -6.89 1.23
C ALA A 209 4.94 -5.58 1.08
N ASN A 210 6.22 -5.66 0.74
CA ASN A 210 7.08 -4.49 0.56
C ASN A 210 6.66 -3.63 -0.65
N VAL A 211 6.36 -4.25 -1.80
CA VAL A 211 5.93 -3.51 -2.99
C VAL A 211 4.58 -2.82 -2.77
N LEU A 212 3.65 -3.47 -2.06
CA LEU A 212 2.37 -2.87 -1.68
C LEU A 212 2.54 -1.67 -0.76
N ALA A 213 3.46 -1.74 0.22
CA ALA A 213 3.74 -0.62 1.11
C ALA A 213 4.37 0.57 0.36
N ARG A 214 5.30 0.30 -0.57
CA ARG A 214 5.89 1.33 -1.45
C ARG A 214 4.84 1.98 -2.35
N TYR A 215 3.98 1.18 -2.96
CA TYR A 215 2.83 1.67 -3.74
C TYR A 215 1.92 2.57 -2.90
N ALA A 216 1.51 2.12 -1.71
CA ALA A 216 0.59 2.85 -0.85
C ALA A 216 1.18 4.20 -0.42
N SER A 217 2.46 4.22 -0.03
CA SER A 217 3.17 5.45 0.32
C SER A 217 3.20 6.45 -0.83
N ILE A 218 3.50 6.00 -2.05
CA ILE A 218 3.53 6.86 -3.24
C ILE A 218 2.14 7.42 -3.54
N CYS A 219 1.07 6.61 -3.50
CA CYS A 219 -0.29 7.09 -3.72
C CYS A 219 -0.69 8.18 -2.72
N GLN A 220 -0.45 7.96 -1.43
CA GLN A 220 -0.78 8.92 -0.39
C GLN A 220 0.00 10.24 -0.58
N SER A 221 1.27 10.18 -1.00
CA SER A 221 2.06 11.38 -1.31
C SER A 221 1.47 12.23 -2.43
N GLN A 222 0.68 11.61 -3.32
CA GLN A 222 0.00 12.25 -4.44
C GLN A 222 -1.51 12.41 -4.20
N ARG A 223 -1.95 12.36 -2.93
CA ARG A 223 -3.35 12.60 -2.51
C ARG A 223 -4.34 11.59 -3.11
N ILE A 224 -3.90 10.35 -3.34
CA ILE A 224 -4.71 9.23 -3.82
C ILE A 224 -4.82 8.18 -2.72
N VAL A 225 -6.02 7.69 -2.46
CA VAL A 225 -6.25 6.56 -1.52
C VAL A 225 -5.80 5.24 -2.16
N PRO A 226 -4.86 4.49 -1.56
CA PRO A 226 -4.43 3.21 -2.10
C PRO A 226 -5.33 2.05 -1.64
N ILE A 227 -5.90 1.29 -2.58
CA ILE A 227 -6.46 -0.04 -2.30
C ILE A 227 -5.32 -1.05 -2.43
N VAL A 228 -4.97 -1.64 -1.30
CA VAL A 228 -3.92 -2.66 -1.15
C VAL A 228 -4.55 -4.04 -1.35
N GLU A 229 -4.24 -4.72 -2.45
CA GLU A 229 -4.86 -5.99 -2.83
C GLU A 229 -3.81 -7.14 -2.86
N PRO A 230 -3.56 -7.81 -1.72
CA PRO A 230 -2.74 -9.02 -1.65
C PRO A 230 -3.60 -10.26 -1.91
N GLU A 231 -3.91 -10.55 -3.18
CA GLU A 231 -4.80 -11.65 -3.54
C GLU A 231 -4.14 -13.01 -3.31
N VAL A 232 -4.70 -13.79 -2.40
CA VAL A 232 -4.38 -15.21 -2.23
C VAL A 232 -5.33 -16.00 -3.12
N LEU A 233 -4.80 -16.64 -4.15
CA LEU A 233 -5.59 -17.34 -5.16
C LEU A 233 -6.30 -18.58 -4.58
N PRO A 234 -7.53 -18.86 -5.04
CA PRO A 234 -8.28 -20.04 -4.63
C PRO A 234 -7.83 -21.32 -5.34
N ASP A 235 -6.95 -21.22 -6.36
CA ASP A 235 -6.45 -22.36 -7.12
C ASP A 235 -5.81 -23.44 -6.22
N GLY A 236 -6.17 -24.71 -6.46
CA GLY A 236 -5.64 -25.88 -5.77
C GLY A 236 -6.67 -26.63 -4.92
N ASP A 237 -6.23 -27.72 -4.28
CA ASP A 237 -7.08 -28.62 -3.49
C ASP A 237 -6.96 -28.39 -1.96
N HIS A 238 -6.56 -27.19 -1.55
CA HIS A 238 -6.38 -26.85 -0.14
C HIS A 238 -7.72 -26.63 0.56
N ASP A 239 -7.78 -26.91 1.86
CA ASP A 239 -8.99 -26.69 2.66
C ASP A 239 -9.09 -25.25 3.17
N LEU A 240 -10.21 -24.96 3.84
CA LEU A 240 -10.49 -23.64 4.42
C LEU A 240 -9.46 -23.25 5.50
N ASP A 241 -9.00 -24.20 6.31
CA ASP A 241 -8.04 -23.96 7.38
C ASP A 241 -6.69 -23.51 6.80
N ARG A 242 -6.25 -24.16 5.72
CA ARG A 242 -5.05 -23.75 4.98
C ARG A 242 -5.21 -22.36 4.36
N ALA A 243 -6.34 -22.08 3.72
CA ALA A 243 -6.63 -20.77 3.14
C ALA A 243 -6.61 -19.67 4.21
N GLN A 244 -7.28 -19.89 5.34
CA GLN A 244 -7.28 -18.97 6.49
C GLN A 244 -5.85 -18.73 6.98
N LYS A 245 -5.08 -19.80 7.19
CA LYS A 245 -3.72 -19.66 7.73
C LYS A 245 -2.80 -18.87 6.80
N VAL A 246 -2.91 -19.08 5.49
CA VAL A 246 -2.14 -18.32 4.51
C VAL A 246 -2.58 -16.86 4.50
N THR A 247 -3.88 -16.58 4.47
CA THR A 247 -4.41 -15.21 4.51
C THR A 247 -3.96 -14.46 5.77
N GLU A 248 -4.05 -15.06 6.96
CA GLU A 248 -3.56 -14.45 8.21
C GLU A 248 -2.07 -14.09 8.12
N THR A 249 -1.26 -15.01 7.59
CA THR A 249 0.19 -14.83 7.47
C THR A 249 0.54 -13.71 6.50
N VAL A 250 -0.11 -13.68 5.34
CA VAL A 250 0.06 -12.65 4.31
C VAL A 250 -0.37 -11.29 4.86
N LEU A 251 -1.57 -11.18 5.45
CA LEU A 251 -2.08 -9.93 5.96
C LEU A 251 -1.22 -9.38 7.11
N ALA A 252 -0.73 -10.24 8.01
CA ALA A 252 0.20 -9.82 9.06
C ALA A 252 1.48 -9.20 8.48
N ALA A 253 2.06 -9.79 7.44
CA ALA A 253 3.23 -9.24 6.75
C ALA A 253 2.92 -7.91 6.05
N VAL A 254 1.77 -7.80 5.37
CA VAL A 254 1.33 -6.58 4.68
C VAL A 254 1.15 -5.43 5.68
N TYR A 255 0.41 -5.63 6.76
CA TYR A 255 0.23 -4.59 7.79
C TYR A 255 1.53 -4.24 8.50
N LYS A 256 2.45 -5.20 8.69
CA LYS A 256 3.78 -4.91 9.23
C LYS A 256 4.62 -4.06 8.27
N ALA A 257 4.50 -4.25 6.96
CA ALA A 257 5.21 -3.45 5.96
C ALA A 257 4.60 -2.05 5.78
N LEU A 258 3.29 -1.89 6.01
CA LEU A 258 2.58 -0.59 5.96
C LEU A 258 2.84 0.30 7.18
N ASN A 259 3.34 -0.26 8.28
CA ASN A 259 3.62 0.42 9.56
C ASN A 259 5.11 0.67 9.75
#